data_AF-A0A973DHR8-F1
#
_entry.id   AF-A0A973DHR8-F1
#
_cell.length_a   1.000
_cell.length_b   1.000
_cell.length_c   1.000
_cell.angle_alpha   90.00
_cell.angle_beta   90.00
_cell.angle_gamma   90.00
#
_symmetry.space_group_name_H-M   'P 1'
#
loop_
_entity.id
_entity.type
_entity.pdbx_description
1 polymer ?
#
loop_
_entity_poly.entity_id
_entity_poly.type
_entity_poly.pdbx_seq_one_letter_code
_entity_poly.pdbx_strand_id
1 'polypeptide(L)'
;MKKVTLTAASIALALGLVGCGEKEQETKAPATAAVTEAKAPLNSGIELANMDKSVRAQDDFYYHVNGEWLEKTEIPGDKSNYGSFT
;
A
#
# COMPACT_ATOMS: atom_id res chain seq x y z
N MET A 1 -44.46 0.00 -40.28
CA MET A 1 -44.41 0.73 -39.00
C MET A 1 -44.40 -0.16 -37.75
N LYS A 2 -44.89 -1.41 -37.76
CA LYS A 2 -44.81 -2.32 -36.59
C LYS A 2 -43.51 -3.15 -36.46
N LYS A 3 -42.65 -3.14 -37.49
CA LYS A 3 -41.39 -3.92 -37.50
C LYS A 3 -40.16 -3.12 -37.05
N VAL A 4 -40.27 -1.78 -37.00
CA VAL A 4 -39.15 -0.89 -36.62
C VAL A 4 -39.09 -0.70 -35.10
N THR A 5 -40.19 -0.97 -34.39
CA THR A 5 -40.25 -0.85 -32.92
C THR A 5 -39.71 -2.08 -32.18
N LEU A 6 -39.55 -3.23 -32.84
CA LEU A 6 -39.05 -4.45 -32.20
C LEU A 6 -37.52 -4.55 -32.14
N THR A 7 -36.80 -3.85 -33.04
CA THR A 7 -35.33 -3.89 -33.08
C THR A 7 -34.68 -2.94 -32.08
N ALA A 8 -35.38 -1.88 -31.63
CA ALA A 8 -34.86 -0.95 -30.63
C ALA A 8 -34.79 -1.55 -29.22
N ALA A 9 -35.63 -2.55 -28.90
CA ALA A 9 -35.62 -3.22 -27.59
C ALA A 9 -34.44 -4.20 -27.41
N SER A 10 -33.79 -4.62 -28.49
CA SER A 10 -32.67 -5.58 -28.43
C SER A 10 -31.30 -4.91 -28.26
N ILE A 11 -31.18 -3.62 -28.63
CA ILE A 11 -29.90 -2.90 -28.56
C ILE A 11 -29.66 -2.30 -27.16
N ALA A 12 -30.72 -2.05 -26.38
CA ALA A 12 -30.58 -1.52 -25.02
C ALA A 12 -30.19 -2.59 -23.97
N LEU A 13 -30.38 -3.89 -24.25
CA LEU A 13 -30.06 -4.96 -23.30
C LEU A 13 -28.59 -5.45 -23.41
N ALA A 14 -27.87 -5.09 -24.48
CA ALA A 14 -26.49 -5.53 -24.71
C ALA A 14 -25.41 -4.58 -24.17
N LEU A 15 -25.76 -3.35 -23.77
CA LEU A 15 -24.81 -2.34 -23.28
C LEU A 15 -24.69 -2.29 -21.74
N GLY A 16 -25.49 -3.06 -20.99
CA GLY A 16 -25.50 -3.04 -19.52
C GLY A 16 -24.60 -4.07 -18.82
N LEU A 17 -23.94 -4.97 -19.58
CA LEU A 17 -23.18 -6.09 -19.00
C LEU A 17 -21.65 -5.96 -19.10
N VAL A 18 -21.13 -4.83 -19.57
CA VAL A 18 -19.68 -4.52 -19.58
C VAL A 18 -19.33 -3.62 -18.39
N GLY A 19 -19.89 -3.91 -17.22
CA GLY A 19 -19.71 -3.13 -15.99
C GLY A 19 -18.89 -3.80 -14.89
N CYS A 20 -18.56 -5.08 -15.01
CA CYS A 20 -17.66 -5.79 -14.08
C CYS A 20 -16.93 -6.90 -14.83
N GLY A 21 -15.64 -6.68 -15.08
CA GLY A 21 -14.75 -7.66 -15.67
C GLY A 21 -13.61 -6.97 -16.40
N GLU A 22 -12.54 -6.63 -15.68
CA GLU A 22 -11.22 -6.43 -16.30
C GLU A 22 -10.86 -7.72 -17.02
N LYS A 23 -11.01 -7.73 -18.35
CA LYS A 23 -10.26 -8.64 -19.21
C LYS A 23 -8.95 -7.98 -19.51
N GLU A 24 -7.89 -8.53 -18.92
CA GLU A 24 -6.51 -8.22 -19.27
C GLU A 24 -6.34 -8.36 -20.79
N GLN A 25 -5.99 -7.25 -21.41
CA GLN A 25 -5.66 -7.19 -22.82
C GLN A 25 -4.22 -7.69 -22.98
N GLU A 26 -4.07 -8.97 -23.32
CA GLU A 26 -2.78 -9.56 -23.67
C GLU A 26 -2.27 -8.92 -24.97
N THR A 27 -1.54 -7.82 -24.83
CA THR A 27 -0.80 -7.20 -25.91
C THR A 27 0.54 -7.92 -25.99
N LYS A 28 0.68 -8.83 -26.96
CA LYS A 28 1.93 -9.53 -27.24
C LYS A 28 2.96 -8.55 -27.81
N ALA A 29 3.73 -7.92 -26.92
CA ALA A 29 4.93 -7.17 -27.25
C ALA A 29 6.07 -8.13 -27.63
N PRO A 30 7.04 -7.71 -28.46
CA PRO A 30 8.20 -8.54 -28.81
C PRO A 30 9.02 -8.84 -27.54
N ALA A 31 9.48 -10.09 -27.44
CA ALA A 31 10.22 -10.59 -26.29
C ALA A 31 11.61 -9.94 -26.18
N THR A 32 11.67 -8.80 -25.51
CA THR A 32 12.88 -8.41 -24.79
C THR A 32 13.00 -9.39 -23.62
N ALA A 33 14.12 -10.11 -23.55
CA ALA A 33 14.40 -11.02 -22.44
C ALA A 33 14.20 -10.28 -21.11
N ALA A 34 13.16 -10.66 -20.38
CA ALA A 34 12.92 -10.14 -19.05
C ALA A 34 14.06 -10.64 -18.16
N VAL A 35 14.95 -9.74 -17.77
CA VAL A 35 15.86 -9.96 -16.67
C VAL A 35 14.98 -10.08 -15.44
N THR A 36 14.85 -11.30 -14.92
CA THR A 36 14.22 -11.54 -13.61
C THR A 36 15.16 -10.98 -12.57
N GLU A 37 15.05 -9.68 -12.27
CA GLU A 37 15.68 -9.12 -11.08
C GLU A 37 15.10 -9.85 -9.87
N ALA A 38 15.98 -10.51 -9.10
CA ALA A 38 15.60 -11.09 -7.83
C ALA A 38 15.16 -9.95 -6.90
N LYS A 39 13.85 -9.86 -6.66
CA LYS A 39 13.28 -8.88 -5.73
C LYS A 39 13.87 -9.13 -4.35
N ALA A 40 14.58 -8.13 -3.81
CA ALA A 40 15.04 -8.16 -2.44
C ALA A 40 13.85 -8.40 -1.48
N PRO A 41 14.05 -9.12 -0.37
CA PRO A 41 12.99 -9.33 0.61
C PRO A 41 12.51 -7.99 1.15
N LEU A 42 11.19 -7.85 1.27
CA LEU A 42 10.57 -6.65 1.85
C LEU A 42 10.71 -6.70 3.37
N ASN A 43 11.15 -5.59 3.96
CA ASN A 43 11.15 -5.37 5.40
C ASN A 43 9.90 -4.58 5.80
N SER A 44 9.47 -4.70 7.05
CA SER A 44 8.27 -4.00 7.55
C SER A 44 8.44 -2.48 7.65
N GLY A 45 9.68 -1.99 7.69
CA GLY A 45 9.99 -0.58 7.96
C GLY A 45 9.83 -0.17 9.42
N ILE A 46 9.62 -1.12 10.33
CA ILE A 46 9.49 -0.87 11.78
C ILE A 46 10.85 -1.11 12.45
N GLU A 47 11.35 -0.10 13.16
CA GLU A 47 12.61 -0.19 13.90
C GLU A 47 12.38 -0.86 15.27
N LEU A 48 12.61 -2.17 15.33
CA LEU A 48 12.34 -2.97 16.53
C LEU A 48 13.38 -2.74 17.65
N ALA A 49 14.56 -2.21 17.33
CA ALA A 49 15.62 -2.00 18.31
C ALA A 49 15.30 -0.87 19.32
N ASN A 50 14.35 0.00 18.98
CA ASN A 50 13.93 1.12 19.83
C ASN A 50 12.79 0.75 20.79
N MET A 51 12.23 -0.46 20.68
CA MET A 51 11.08 -0.87 21.47
C MET A 51 11.46 -1.30 22.89
N ASP A 52 10.75 -0.77 23.88
CA ASP A 52 10.81 -1.25 25.26
C ASP A 52 9.69 -2.27 25.51
N LYS A 53 10.07 -3.55 25.60
CA LYS A 53 9.12 -4.66 25.82
C LYS A 53 8.71 -4.83 27.29
N SER A 54 9.29 -4.07 28.22
CA SER A 54 8.85 -4.04 29.61
C SER A 54 7.54 -3.26 29.77
N VAL A 55 7.31 -2.26 28.91
CA VAL A 55 6.05 -1.53 28.82
C VAL A 55 5.07 -2.32 27.95
N ARG A 56 3.87 -2.58 28.44
CA ARG A 56 2.83 -3.21 27.62
C ARG A 56 2.30 -2.21 26.59
N ALA A 57 2.22 -2.64 25.34
CA ALA A 57 1.68 -1.83 24.23
C ALA A 57 0.27 -1.27 24.47
N GLN A 58 -0.56 -1.95 25.28
CA GLN A 58 -1.92 -1.50 25.59
C GLN A 58 -1.97 -0.42 26.67
N ASP A 59 -0.93 -0.36 27.50
CA ASP A 59 -0.85 0.58 28.62
C ASP A 59 -0.22 1.90 28.13
N ASP A 60 0.87 1.83 27.34
CA ASP A 60 1.44 2.98 26.62
C ASP A 60 2.17 2.52 25.34
N PHE A 61 1.55 2.79 24.19
CA PHE A 61 2.11 2.38 22.91
C PHE A 61 3.33 3.21 22.49
N TYR A 62 3.40 4.48 22.89
CA TYR A 62 4.51 5.36 22.50
C TYR A 62 5.81 4.93 23.17
N TYR A 63 5.77 4.68 24.49
CA TYR A 63 6.89 4.14 25.22
C TYR A 63 7.21 2.70 24.83
N HIS A 64 6.20 1.87 24.55
CA HIS A 64 6.46 0.52 24.05
C HIS A 64 7.28 0.51 22.75
N VAL A 65 6.99 1.43 21.81
CA VAL A 65 7.66 1.45 20.50
C VAL A 65 8.99 2.21 20.53
N ASN A 66 9.11 3.25 21.37
CA ASN A 66 10.26 4.17 21.33
C ASN A 66 11.07 4.22 22.64
N GLY A 67 10.73 3.42 23.65
CA GLY A 67 11.29 3.52 25.00
C GLY A 67 12.81 3.44 25.05
N GLU A 68 13.42 2.52 24.31
CA GLU A 68 14.89 2.39 24.26
C GLU A 68 15.55 3.58 23.57
N TRP A 69 14.88 4.20 22.58
CA TRP A 69 15.38 5.43 21.95
C TRP A 69 15.31 6.61 22.90
N LEU A 70 14.20 6.74 23.65
CA LEU A 70 14.01 7.79 24.65
C LEU A 70 15.03 7.69 25.80
N GLU A 71 15.39 6.47 26.21
CA GLU A 71 16.39 6.25 27.26
C GLU A 71 17.79 6.67 26.81
N LYS A 72 18.16 6.36 25.57
CA LYS A 72 19.55 6.46 25.08
C LYS A 72 19.85 7.76 24.35
N THR A 73 18.84 8.46 23.85
CA THR A 73 19.03 9.60 22.95
C THR A 73 18.88 10.92 23.70
N GLU A 74 19.98 11.64 23.83
CA GLU A 74 19.99 13.00 24.36
C GLU A 74 19.58 14.02 23.29
N ILE A 75 18.93 15.11 23.71
CA ILE A 75 18.69 16.27 22.83
C ILE A 75 20.04 17.01 22.65
N PRO A 76 20.52 17.20 21.41
CA PRO A 76 21.73 17.99 21.17
C PRO A 76 21.62 19.39 21.77
N GLY A 77 22.71 19.90 22.36
CA GLY A 77 22.71 21.16 23.13
C GLY A 77 22.37 22.42 22.31
N ASP A 78 22.39 22.33 20.99
CA ASP A 78 22.00 23.39 20.05
C ASP A 78 20.54 23.27 19.56
N LYS A 79 19.78 22.32 20.08
CA LYS A 79 18.38 22.06 19.69
C LYS A 79 17.42 22.22 20.87
N SER A 80 16.25 22.77 20.58
CA SER A 80 15.12 22.80 21.53
C SER A 80 14.37 21.48 21.62
N ASN A 81 14.46 20.64 20.58
CA ASN A 81 13.79 19.36 20.47
C ASN A 81 14.53 18.44 19.47
N TYR A 82 14.33 17.13 19.59
CA TYR A 82 14.98 16.15 18.73
C TYR A 82 14.08 14.93 18.51
N GLY A 83 14.05 14.41 17.27
CA GLY A 83 13.22 13.26 16.91
C GLY A 83 13.09 13.10 15.40
N SER A 84 12.07 12.38 14.94
CA SER A 84 11.93 12.03 13.51
C SER A 84 11.78 13.23 12.55
N PHE A 85 11.45 14.42 13.06
CA PHE A 85 11.16 15.60 12.24
C PHE A 85 12.09 16.81 12.50
N THR A 86 12.98 16.74 13.48
CA THR A 86 13.76 17.89 14.00
C THR A 86 15.16 17.49 14.46
#